data_AF-A0AAV9ZPE1-F1
#
_entry.id   AF-A0AAV9ZPE1-F1
#
_cell.length_a   1.000
_cell.length_b   1.000
_cell.length_c   1.000
_cell.angle_alpha   90.00
_cell.angle_beta   90.00
_cell.angle_gamma   90.00
#
_symmetry.space_group_name_H-M   'P 1'
#
loop_
_entity.id
_entity.type
_entity.pdbx_description
1 polymer ?
#
loop_
_entity_poly.entity_id
_entity_poly.type
_entity_poly.pdbx_seq_one_letter_code
_entity_poly.pdbx_strand_id
1 'polypeptide(L)'
;LFNSDQPGVACARLRSLVRCQLPSGRVVDLAVVQNMKPNKWRPKTSWDGCVVFEEEVDLTFLLMDFVIRGALLAHAQGPSNSRRNFHYLVDVVDGDMFLR
;
A
#
# COMPACT_ATOMS: atom_id res chain seq x y z
N LEU A 1 -7.25 -2.07 -14.63
CA LEU A 1 -6.52 -3.36 -14.71
C LEU A 1 -5.15 -3.16 -14.12
N PHE A 2 -5.09 -3.10 -12.79
CA PHE A 2 -3.84 -3.40 -12.12
C PHE A 2 -3.78 -4.91 -11.97
N ASN A 3 -3.05 -5.56 -12.86
CA ASN A 3 -2.85 -7.00 -12.70
C ASN A 3 -1.92 -7.21 -11.50
N SER A 4 -2.49 -7.51 -10.32
CA SER A 4 -1.75 -7.84 -9.10
C SER A 4 -0.92 -9.12 -9.23
N ASP A 5 -1.05 -9.83 -10.36
CA ASP A 5 -0.30 -11.05 -10.65
C ASP A 5 1.12 -10.77 -11.18
N GLN A 6 1.57 -9.51 -11.23
CA GLN A 6 3.00 -9.24 -11.43
C GLN A 6 3.78 -9.51 -10.14
N PRO A 7 4.63 -10.55 -10.10
CA PRO A 7 5.53 -10.76 -8.97
C PRO A 7 6.45 -9.54 -8.85
N GLY A 8 6.28 -8.77 -7.77
CA GLY A 8 7.16 -7.64 -7.44
C GLY A 8 6.47 -6.34 -7.10
N VAL A 9 5.15 -6.20 -7.30
CA VAL A 9 4.44 -4.97 -6.94
C VAL A 9 3.63 -5.16 -5.65
N ALA A 10 3.85 -4.30 -4.68
CA ALA A 10 3.19 -4.34 -3.37
C ALA A 10 2.52 -2.99 -3.06
N CYS A 11 1.45 -3.04 -2.27
CA CYS A 11 0.82 -1.84 -1.73
C CYS A 11 1.50 -1.43 -0.41
N ALA A 12 1.59 -0.13 -0.18
CA ALA A 12 2.06 0.43 1.08
C ALA A 12 1.36 1.76 1.36
N ARG A 13 1.18 2.10 2.62
CA ARG A 13 0.69 3.41 3.03
C ARG A 13 1.86 4.37 3.15
N LEU A 14 1.84 5.43 2.35
CA LEU A 14 2.76 6.55 2.50
C LEU A 14 2.51 7.27 3.83
N ARG A 15 3.56 7.42 4.64
CA ARG A 15 3.51 8.13 5.92
C ARG A 15 4.24 9.48 5.86
N SER A 16 5.34 9.54 5.12
CA SER A 16 6.10 10.77 4.94
C SER A 16 6.94 10.74 3.66
N LEU A 17 7.25 11.92 3.14
CA LEU A 17 8.21 12.15 2.06
C LEU A 17 9.34 13.02 2.59
N VAL A 18 10.56 12.55 2.42
CA VAL A 18 11.76 13.22 2.95
C VAL A 18 12.77 13.38 1.82
N ARG A 19 13.21 14.62 1.61
CA ARG A 19 14.33 14.93 0.72
C ARG A 19 15.63 14.90 1.52
N CYS A 20 16.57 14.07 1.09
CA CYS A 20 17.85 13.85 1.76
C CYS A 20 19.01 14.21 0.84
N GLN A 21 20.03 14.88 1.38
CA GLN A 21 21.32 15.03 0.71
C GLN A 21 22.29 13.99 1.27
N LEU A 22 22.81 13.13 0.41
CA LEU A 22 23.79 12.12 0.77
C LEU A 22 25.18 12.74 0.91
N PRO A 23 26.12 12.10 1.65
CA PRO A 23 27.50 12.58 1.78
C PRO A 23 28.22 12.75 0.44
N SER A 24 27.78 12.04 -0.62
CA SER A 24 28.28 12.21 -1.98
C SER A 24 27.83 13.51 -2.67
N GLY A 25 27.02 14.34 -2.01
CA GLY A 25 26.38 15.52 -2.58
C GLY A 25 25.09 15.23 -3.36
N ARG A 26 24.78 13.94 -3.62
CA ARG A 26 23.57 13.53 -4.34
C ARG A 26 22.32 13.80 -3.48
N VAL A 27 21.30 14.40 -4.09
CA VAL A 27 19.97 14.57 -3.48
C VAL A 27 19.09 13.39 -3.87
N VAL A 28 18.38 12.80 -2.91
CA VAL A 28 17.43 11.71 -3.13
C VAL A 28 16.13 11.99 -2.36
N ASP A 29 15.01 11.59 -2.94
CA ASP A 29 13.70 11.63 -2.28
C ASP A 29 13.34 10.23 -1.78
N LEU A 30 13.05 10.14 -0.48
CA LEU A 30 12.68 8.90 0.21
C LEU A 30 11.22 8.96 0.64
N ALA A 31 10.49 7.89 0.38
CA ALA A 31 9.21 7.63 1.02
C ALA A 31 9.41 6.76 2.26
N VAL A 32 8.78 7.19 3.35
CA VAL A 32 8.58 6.37 4.55
C VAL A 32 7.20 5.75 4.44
N VAL A 33 7.13 4.42 4.45
CA VAL A 33 5.87 3.70 4.25
C VAL A 33 5.67 2.60 5.28
N GLN A 34 4.41 2.21 5.46
CA GLN A 34 4.04 0.95 6.09
C GLN A 34 3.53 0.00 5.02
N ASN A 35 4.12 -1.18 4.93
CA ASN A 35 3.76 -2.14 3.90
C ASN A 35 2.40 -2.78 4.20
N MET A 36 1.76 -3.27 3.15
CA MET A 36 0.52 -4.02 3.22
C MET A 36 0.81 -5.47 2.80
N LYS A 37 0.47 -6.43 3.66
CA LYS A 37 0.64 -7.87 3.36
C LYS A 37 -0.70 -8.53 3.11
N PRO A 38 -0.84 -9.37 2.08
CA PRO A 38 -2.03 -10.20 1.90
C PRO A 38 -2.27 -11.05 3.15
N ASN A 39 -3.49 -11.01 3.67
CA ASN A 39 -3.92 -11.81 4.81
C ASN A 39 -4.95 -12.86 4.34
N LYS A 40 -4.89 -14.06 4.93
CA LYS A 40 -5.81 -15.17 4.66
C LYS A 40 -7.17 -15.02 5.37
N TRP A 41 -7.24 -14.20 6.42
CA TRP A 41 -8.49 -13.90 7.11
C TRP A 41 -9.45 -13.17 6.16
N ARG A 42 -10.72 -13.57 6.18
CA ARG A 42 -11.76 -12.98 5.34
C ARG A 42 -12.95 -12.50 6.17
N PRO A 43 -13.40 -11.25 5.97
CA PRO A 43 -14.62 -10.74 6.55
C PRO A 43 -15.86 -11.38 5.91
N LYS A 44 -16.98 -11.33 6.63
CA LYS A 44 -18.28 -11.80 6.15
C LYS A 44 -18.80 -11.03 4.95
N THR A 45 -18.31 -9.81 4.72
CA THR A 45 -18.66 -8.95 3.58
C THR A 45 -17.72 -9.14 2.39
N SER A 46 -16.92 -10.20 2.36
CA SER A 46 -16.02 -10.49 1.23
C SER A 46 -16.80 -10.88 -0.03
N TRP A 47 -16.26 -10.49 -1.19
CA TRP A 47 -16.74 -10.87 -2.52
C TRP A 47 -15.68 -11.73 -3.23
N ASP A 48 -16.09 -12.42 -4.29
CA ASP A 48 -15.19 -13.26 -5.08
C ASP A 48 -14.04 -12.44 -5.67
N GLY A 49 -12.81 -12.98 -5.56
CA GLY A 49 -11.60 -12.30 -6.00
C GLY A 49 -11.09 -11.19 -5.08
N CYS A 50 -11.79 -10.86 -3.99
CA CYS A 50 -11.31 -9.89 -3.02
C CYS A 50 -10.00 -10.36 -2.37
N VAL A 51 -9.04 -9.45 -2.17
CA VAL A 51 -7.86 -9.69 -1.32
C VAL A 51 -7.92 -8.74 -0.13
N VAL A 52 -7.78 -9.29 1.09
CA VAL A 52 -7.66 -8.48 2.30
C VAL A 52 -6.17 -8.29 2.58
N PHE A 53 -5.78 -7.04 2.75
CA PHE A 53 -4.45 -6.66 3.16
C PHE A 53 -4.47 -6.30 4.63
N GLU A 54 -3.38 -6.62 5.30
CA GLU A 54 -3.08 -6.19 6.65
C GLU A 54 -1.93 -5.21 6.61
N GLU A 55 -2.10 -4.08 7.31
CA GLU A 55 -1.06 -3.08 7.46
C GLU A 55 0.00 -3.54 8.47
N GLU A 56 1.27 -3.51 8.05
CA GLU A 56 2.39 -3.80 8.92
C GLU A 56 2.60 -2.70 9.96
N VAL A 57 3.16 -3.09 11.10
CA VAL A 57 3.49 -2.15 12.17
C VAL A 57 4.73 -1.34 11.82
N ASP A 58 5.73 -2.01 11.23
CA ASP A 58 7.05 -1.43 11.00
C ASP A 58 7.06 -0.48 9.81
N LEU A 59 7.88 0.57 9.93
CA LEU A 59 8.14 1.51 8.86
C LEU A 59 9.32 1.03 8.02
N THR A 60 9.21 1.22 6.72
CA THR A 60 10.28 0.96 5.76
C THR A 60 10.54 2.19 4.90
N PHE A 61 11.76 2.28 4.39
CA PHE A 61 12.19 3.37 3.51
C PHE A 61 12.33 2.83 2.09
N LEU A 62 11.86 3.61 1.13
CA LEU A 62 12.08 3.36 -0.30
C LEU A 62 12.42 4.65 -1.02
N LEU A 63 13.22 4.53 -2.07
CA LEU A 63 13.42 5.64 -3.01
C LEU A 63 12.12 5.90 -3.75
N MET A 64 11.80 7.18 -3.95
CA MET A 64 10.62 7.59 -4.71
C MET A 64 10.61 7.06 -6.14
N ASP A 65 11.80 6.77 -6.71
CA ASP A 65 11.95 6.14 -8.02
C ASP A 65 11.29 4.75 -8.12
N PHE A 66 11.02 4.09 -6.99
CA PHE A 66 10.31 2.80 -6.95
C PHE A 66 8.80 2.95 -6.73
N VAL A 67 8.28 4.17 -6.52
CA VAL A 67 6.85 4.42 -6.38
C VAL A 67 6.22 4.55 -7.76
N ILE A 68 5.30 3.65 -8.07
CA ILE A 68 4.66 3.62 -9.38
C ILE A 68 3.48 4.58 -9.44
N ARG A 69 2.52 4.45 -8.50
CA ARG A 69 1.28 5.24 -8.48
C ARG A 69 0.53 5.14 -7.15
N GLY A 70 -0.43 6.04 -6.95
CA GLY A 70 -1.41 5.94 -5.88
C GLY A 70 -2.38 4.76 -6.09
N ALA A 71 -2.93 4.25 -4.99
CA ALA A 71 -3.97 3.24 -4.98
C ALA A 71 -4.99 3.54 -3.87
N LEU A 72 -6.26 3.22 -4.11
CA LEU A 72 -7.31 3.36 -3.11
C LEU A 72 -7.46 2.07 -2.31
N LEU A 73 -7.33 2.19 -0.99
CA LEU A 73 -7.58 1.10 -0.06
C LEU A 73 -8.73 1.47 0.88
N ALA A 74 -9.82 0.70 0.80
CA ALA A 74 -10.96 0.85 1.70
C ALA A 74 -10.68 0.11 3.02
N HIS A 75 -11.12 0.64 4.16
CA HIS A 75 -10.96 -0.04 5.44
C HIS A 75 -11.86 -1.29 5.53
N ALA A 76 -11.31 -2.38 6.05
CA ALA A 76 -12.03 -3.59 6.38
C ALA A 76 -12.08 -3.74 7.91
N GLN A 77 -13.27 -4.01 8.45
CA GLN A 77 -13.42 -4.29 9.88
C GLN A 77 -12.75 -5.61 10.21
N GLY A 78 -11.58 -5.56 10.84
CA GLY A 78 -10.80 -6.74 11.21
C GLY A 78 -11.49 -7.67 12.21
N PRO A 79 -10.84 -8.80 12.54
CA PRO A 79 -11.27 -9.64 13.66
C PRO A 79 -11.36 -8.81 14.95
N SER A 80 -12.38 -9.06 15.77
CA SER A 80 -12.66 -8.29 17.00
C SER A 80 -11.49 -8.15 17.98
N ASN A 81 -10.54 -9.09 17.94
CA ASN A 81 -9.38 -9.14 18.84
C ASN A 81 -8.09 -8.63 18.18
N SER A 82 -8.15 -8.14 16.94
CA SER A 82 -6.97 -7.62 16.24
C SER A 82 -6.81 -6.13 16.48
N ARG A 83 -5.58 -5.71 16.82
CA ARG A 83 -5.18 -4.29 16.83
C ARG A 83 -4.65 -3.82 15.47
N ARG A 84 -4.64 -4.71 14.47
CA ARG A 84 -4.11 -4.42 13.14
C ARG A 84 -5.20 -3.83 12.25
N ASN A 85 -4.79 -2.97 11.32
CA ASN A 85 -5.69 -2.41 10.32
C ASN A 85 -5.76 -3.34 9.12
N PHE A 86 -6.98 -3.58 8.64
CA PHE A 86 -7.24 -4.37 7.45
C PHE A 86 -7.84 -3.49 6.38
N HIS A 87 -7.54 -3.84 5.12
CA HIS A 87 -7.92 -3.05 3.97
C HIS A 87 -8.26 -3.92 2.78
N TYR A 88 -9.18 -3.44 1.95
CA TYR A 88 -9.42 -3.97 0.61
C TYR A 88 -8.77 -3.06 -0.42
N LEU A 89 -8.11 -3.64 -1.42
CA LEU A 89 -7.72 -2.88 -2.61
C LEU A 89 -8.96 -2.63 -3.47
N VAL A 90 -9.23 -1.37 -3.76
CA VAL A 90 -10.33 -0.98 -4.65
C VAL A 90 -9.77 -0.82 -6.07
N ASP A 91 -9.73 -1.91 -6.84
CA ASP A 91 -9.36 -1.90 -8.27
C ASP A 91 -10.58 -1.59 -9.15
N VAL A 92 -11.25 -0.47 -8.88
CA VAL A 92 -12.27 0.03 -9.82
C VAL A 92 -11.58 0.76 -10.95
N VAL A 93 -12.04 0.51 -12.17
CA VAL A 93 -11.66 1.28 -13.36
C VAL A 93 -12.41 2.59 -13.34
N ASP A 94 -12.11 3.46 -12.38
CA ASP A 94 -12.36 4.87 -12.57
C ASP A 94 -11.11 5.44 -13.24
N GLY A 95 -11.27 5.84 -14.51
CA GLY A 95 -10.21 6.32 -15.40
C GLY A 95 -9.51 7.61 -14.95
N ASP A 96 -9.62 7.99 -13.68
CA ASP A 96 -9.07 9.24 -13.15
C ASP A 96 -8.75 9.16 -11.64
N MET A 97 -8.25 8.02 -11.13
CA MET A 97 -7.63 7.99 -9.80
C MET A 97 -6.20 8.56 -9.84
N PHE A 98 -6.15 9.86 -10.14
CA PHE A 98 -5.16 10.86 -9.74
C PHE A 98 -3.71 10.65 -10.18
N LEU A 99 -3.47 10.92 -11.47
CA LEU A 99 -2.40 11.81 -11.90
C LEU A 99 -3.02 13.21 -12.10
N ARG A 100 -3.05 14.04 -11.06
CA ARG A 100 -3.13 15.50 -11.19
C ARG A 100 -2.12 16.12 -10.25
#